data_AF-A0A6C0REM1-F1
#
_entry.id   AF-A0A6C0REM1-F1
#
_cell.length_a   1.000
_cell.length_b   1.000
_cell.length_c   1.000
_cell.angle_alpha   90.00
_cell.angle_beta   90.00
_cell.angle_gamma   90.00
#
_symmetry.space_group_name_H-M   'P 1'
#
loop_
_entity.id
_entity.type
_entity.pdbx_description
1 polymer ?
#
loop_
_entity_poly.entity_id
_entity_poly.type
_entity_poly.pdbx_seq_one_letter_code
_entity_poly.pdbx_strand_id
1 'polypeptide(L)'
;MEIPHFVIKNRFQKGGLYQDLLNPAILTDVCQRITGQKKYTVDFIDEVNKGRLAKLFYNGSVAYISFSENRVKSRNSSFQSFPSALVSYLNEDIERKSICYFILETDANIETDYFLFMYRLMKTVDTKFLNESEMLSNPIRGFTTVEDIILNKNNIRGRNRANNSSYITKSVDEIIQVFGKLYGANKYETSLLCLALYKVTNNQIELFEIEEGNLKKLPKEARDYLLSLDRFSIVNATIALEESEFRENDSLRSPRYIYNLLEKYGSKKCALCDCEIPQIIQGAHIWPVADIKKDIQLSQNEKLERAIDGDNGLWLCNNHHKLLDANIIRLFNDCTVKYKTELSENQREYLNEVTTVKVLSSDIVNDRFTEYLTLRNQNAVVHEYADFPN
;
A
#
# COMPACT_ATOMS: atom_id res chain seq x y z
N MET A 1 -45.29 -5.97 -14.57
CA MET A 1 -44.00 -6.11 -13.89
C MET A 1 -42.95 -6.19 -14.96
N GLU A 2 -41.92 -5.36 -14.89
CA GLU A 2 -40.79 -5.41 -15.81
C GLU A 2 -40.08 -6.77 -15.63
N ILE A 3 -39.67 -7.43 -16.72
CA ILE A 3 -38.94 -8.70 -16.62
C ILE A 3 -37.46 -8.34 -16.42
N PRO A 4 -36.76 -8.85 -15.38
CA PRO A 4 -35.34 -8.62 -15.21
C PRO A 4 -34.55 -8.98 -16.47
N HIS A 5 -33.60 -8.14 -16.86
CA HIS A 5 -32.82 -8.31 -18.08
C HIS A 5 -31.32 -8.25 -17.80
N PHE A 6 -30.60 -9.32 -18.12
CA PHE A 6 -29.14 -9.36 -18.04
C PHE A 6 -28.51 -8.89 -19.36
N VAL A 7 -27.46 -8.08 -19.24
CA VAL A 7 -26.56 -7.75 -20.33
C VAL A 7 -25.15 -8.19 -19.94
N ILE A 8 -24.55 -9.07 -20.75
CA ILE A 8 -23.25 -9.70 -20.46
C ILE A 8 -22.36 -9.64 -21.69
N LYS A 9 -21.19 -9.01 -21.57
CA LYS A 9 -20.15 -9.13 -22.59
C LYS A 9 -19.61 -10.56 -22.57
N ASN A 10 -19.66 -11.25 -23.70
CA ASN A 10 -19.56 -12.71 -23.75
C ASN A 10 -18.12 -13.22 -23.83
N ARG A 11 -17.14 -12.47 -24.34
CA ARG A 11 -15.77 -12.99 -24.53
C ARG A 11 -14.90 -12.87 -23.28
N PHE A 12 -14.19 -13.93 -22.91
CA PHE A 12 -13.07 -13.85 -21.98
C PHE A 12 -11.87 -13.14 -22.61
N GLN A 13 -11.01 -12.52 -21.79
CA GLN A 13 -9.76 -11.91 -22.25
C GLN A 13 -8.74 -12.94 -22.79
N LYS A 14 -8.83 -14.21 -22.37
CA LYS A 14 -7.90 -15.29 -22.75
C LYS A 14 -8.59 -16.43 -23.52
N GLY A 15 -9.64 -16.11 -24.28
CA GLY A 15 -10.40 -17.07 -25.08
C GLY A 15 -11.48 -17.83 -24.28
N GLY A 16 -12.61 -18.12 -24.92
CA GLY A 16 -13.81 -18.73 -24.33
C GLY A 16 -14.95 -17.72 -24.07
N LEU A 17 -16.12 -18.23 -23.68
CA LEU A 17 -17.36 -17.45 -23.56
C LEU A 17 -17.96 -17.50 -22.15
N TYR A 18 -18.54 -16.39 -21.70
CA TYR A 18 -19.25 -16.31 -20.41
C TYR A 18 -20.54 -17.09 -20.42
N GLN A 19 -21.21 -17.25 -21.56
CA GLN A 19 -22.40 -18.09 -21.67
C GLN A 19 -22.13 -19.55 -21.29
N ASP A 20 -20.90 -20.03 -21.46
CA ASP A 20 -20.49 -21.39 -21.09
C ASP A 20 -20.22 -21.52 -19.58
N LEU A 21 -19.88 -20.40 -18.93
CA LEU A 21 -19.60 -20.33 -17.49
C LEU A 21 -20.85 -20.00 -16.67
N LEU A 22 -21.62 -19.01 -17.11
CA LEU A 22 -22.80 -18.47 -16.43
C LEU A 22 -24.05 -19.19 -16.93
N ASN A 23 -24.19 -20.44 -16.51
CA ASN A 23 -25.32 -21.28 -16.87
C ASN A 23 -26.66 -20.75 -16.30
N PRO A 24 -27.81 -21.27 -16.76
CA PRO A 24 -29.12 -20.82 -16.28
C PRO A 24 -29.32 -20.94 -14.77
N ALA A 25 -28.70 -21.92 -14.10
CA ALA A 25 -28.82 -22.06 -12.65
C ALA A 25 -28.16 -20.88 -11.91
N ILE A 26 -26.96 -20.49 -12.32
CA ILE A 26 -26.24 -19.34 -11.74
C ILE A 26 -27.02 -18.04 -11.98
N LEU A 27 -27.45 -17.78 -13.21
CA LEU A 27 -28.18 -16.55 -13.55
C LEU A 27 -29.55 -16.48 -12.86
N THR A 28 -30.24 -17.62 -12.71
CA THR A 28 -31.50 -17.70 -11.94
C THR A 28 -31.27 -17.35 -10.48
N ASP A 29 -30.23 -17.91 -9.85
CA ASP A 29 -29.91 -17.65 -8.44
C ASP A 29 -29.55 -16.17 -8.22
N VAL A 30 -28.67 -15.61 -9.05
CA VAL A 30 -28.32 -14.18 -9.02
C VAL A 30 -29.56 -13.30 -9.19
N CYS A 31 -30.41 -13.61 -10.17
CA CYS A 31 -31.63 -12.87 -10.42
C CYS A 31 -32.56 -12.91 -9.21
N GLN A 32 -32.75 -14.08 -8.61
CA GLN A 32 -33.61 -14.26 -7.45
C GLN A 32 -33.09 -13.49 -6.24
N ARG A 33 -31.78 -13.52 -5.98
CA ARG A 33 -31.15 -12.80 -4.86
C ARG A 33 -31.25 -11.29 -4.98
N ILE A 34 -31.18 -10.75 -6.20
CA ILE A 34 -31.23 -9.29 -6.43
C ILE A 34 -32.67 -8.78 -6.53
N THR A 35 -33.55 -9.53 -7.21
CA THR A 35 -34.88 -9.03 -7.63
C THR A 35 -36.06 -9.78 -7.01
N GLY A 36 -35.81 -10.93 -6.38
CA GLY A 36 -36.84 -11.89 -5.97
C GLY A 36 -37.44 -12.72 -7.11
N GLN A 37 -37.08 -12.43 -8.37
CA GLN A 37 -37.63 -13.09 -9.56
C GLN A 37 -36.70 -14.20 -10.05
N LYS A 38 -37.28 -15.31 -10.52
CA LYS A 38 -36.56 -16.40 -11.18
C LYS A 38 -36.58 -16.29 -12.72
N LYS A 39 -37.56 -15.57 -13.26
CA LYS A 39 -37.70 -15.37 -14.71
C LYS A 39 -36.91 -14.12 -15.11
N TYR A 40 -36.09 -14.24 -16.14
CA TYR A 40 -35.29 -13.16 -16.68
C TYR A 40 -35.09 -13.35 -18.18
N THR A 41 -34.57 -12.32 -18.83
CA THR A 41 -34.02 -12.37 -20.19
C THR A 41 -32.51 -12.09 -20.13
N VAL A 42 -31.74 -12.55 -21.12
CA VAL A 42 -30.28 -12.35 -21.12
C VAL A 42 -29.78 -12.12 -22.54
N ASP A 43 -28.99 -11.07 -22.71
CA ASP A 43 -28.25 -10.78 -23.93
C ASP A 43 -26.75 -10.97 -23.71
N PHE A 44 -26.18 -11.87 -24.51
CA PHE A 44 -24.74 -12.06 -24.60
C PHE A 44 -24.19 -11.26 -25.78
N ILE A 45 -23.49 -10.16 -25.47
CA ILE A 45 -22.89 -9.26 -26.47
C ILE A 45 -21.51 -9.78 -26.86
N ASP A 46 -21.18 -9.87 -28.15
CA ASP A 46 -19.87 -10.35 -28.62
C ASP A 46 -18.71 -9.35 -28.42
N GLU A 47 -18.42 -9.07 -27.16
CA GLU A 47 -17.34 -8.17 -26.73
C GLU A 47 -16.53 -8.78 -25.59
N VAL A 48 -15.30 -8.30 -25.42
CA VAL A 48 -14.45 -8.69 -24.30
C VAL A 48 -15.03 -8.13 -23.00
N ASN A 49 -15.28 -9.02 -22.05
CA ASN A 49 -15.72 -8.65 -20.72
C ASN A 49 -14.53 -8.17 -19.87
N LYS A 50 -14.59 -6.91 -19.44
CA LYS A 50 -13.68 -6.37 -18.44
C LYS A 50 -14.33 -6.49 -17.07
N GLY A 51 -13.65 -7.15 -16.14
CA GLY A 51 -14.08 -7.25 -14.76
C GLY A 51 -15.03 -8.39 -14.42
N ARG A 52 -15.24 -9.35 -15.33
CA ARG A 52 -16.16 -10.50 -15.11
C ARG A 52 -17.54 -10.00 -14.70
N LEU A 53 -18.02 -8.99 -15.42
CA LEU A 53 -19.17 -8.16 -15.07
C LEU A 53 -20.41 -8.54 -15.89
N ALA A 54 -21.53 -8.74 -15.22
CA ALA A 54 -22.87 -8.69 -15.80
C ALA A 54 -23.60 -7.44 -15.29
N LYS A 55 -24.53 -6.90 -16.09
CA LYS A 55 -25.49 -5.88 -15.63
C LYS A 55 -26.88 -6.48 -15.62
N LEU A 56 -27.62 -6.29 -14.53
CA LEU A 56 -29.02 -6.69 -14.41
C LEU A 56 -29.89 -5.44 -14.29
N PHE A 57 -30.76 -5.23 -15.26
CA PHE A 57 -31.72 -4.14 -15.32
C PHE A 57 -33.06 -4.60 -14.78
N TYR A 58 -33.61 -3.88 -13.81
CA TYR A 58 -34.92 -4.19 -13.23
C TYR A 58 -35.49 -3.02 -12.44
N ASN A 59 -36.76 -2.65 -12.68
CA ASN A 59 -37.50 -1.60 -11.98
C ASN A 59 -36.74 -0.26 -11.92
N GLY A 60 -36.16 0.13 -13.06
CA GLY A 60 -35.37 1.38 -13.16
C GLY A 60 -34.07 1.38 -12.33
N SER A 61 -33.58 0.22 -11.91
CA SER A 61 -32.29 0.06 -11.23
C SER A 61 -31.35 -0.86 -12.00
N VAL A 62 -30.05 -0.70 -11.79
CA VAL A 62 -29.00 -1.50 -12.43
C VAL A 62 -28.10 -2.12 -11.37
N ALA A 63 -28.08 -3.45 -11.29
CA ALA A 63 -27.10 -4.17 -10.49
C ALA A 63 -25.91 -4.57 -11.36
N TYR A 64 -24.70 -4.24 -10.91
CA TYR A 64 -23.43 -4.60 -11.53
C TYR A 64 -22.89 -5.81 -10.78
N ILE A 65 -22.88 -6.98 -11.40
CA ILE A 65 -22.50 -8.25 -10.76
C ILE A 65 -21.13 -8.68 -11.27
N SER A 66 -20.13 -8.60 -10.42
CA SER A 66 -18.80 -9.18 -10.68
C SER A 66 -18.76 -10.63 -10.17
N PHE A 67 -18.34 -11.55 -11.03
CA PHE A 67 -18.20 -12.97 -10.68
C PHE A 67 -16.75 -13.31 -10.33
N SER A 68 -16.54 -14.10 -9.26
CA SER A 68 -15.20 -14.60 -8.92
C SER A 68 -14.61 -15.50 -10.02
N GLU A 69 -13.31 -15.78 -9.95
CA GLU A 69 -12.70 -16.84 -10.77
C GLU A 69 -13.15 -18.21 -10.25
N ASN A 70 -13.59 -19.12 -11.14
CA ASN A 70 -13.90 -20.51 -10.80
C ASN A 70 -12.66 -21.42 -10.77
N ARG A 71 -11.53 -20.96 -11.33
CA ARG A 71 -10.24 -21.64 -11.33
C ARG A 71 -9.16 -20.72 -10.78
N VAL A 72 -8.99 -20.71 -9.45
CA VAL A 72 -7.99 -19.90 -8.76
C VAL A 72 -6.60 -20.48 -9.02
N LYS A 73 -5.86 -19.89 -9.97
CA LYS A 73 -4.47 -20.28 -10.28
C LYS A 73 -3.43 -19.55 -9.42
N SER A 74 -3.74 -18.33 -8.98
CA SER A 74 -2.89 -17.54 -8.09
C SER A 74 -3.73 -16.58 -7.25
N ARG A 75 -3.31 -16.30 -6.03
CA ARG A 75 -4.04 -15.41 -5.10
C ARG A 75 -4.29 -14.02 -5.70
N ASN A 76 -3.26 -13.43 -6.33
CA ASN A 76 -3.36 -12.07 -6.87
C ASN A 76 -4.17 -12.00 -8.17
N SER A 77 -4.24 -13.07 -8.98
CA SER A 77 -5.03 -13.06 -10.22
C SER A 77 -6.54 -13.03 -9.94
N SER A 78 -6.98 -13.71 -8.88
CA SER A 78 -8.40 -13.88 -8.56
C SER A 78 -9.16 -12.57 -8.34
N PHE A 79 -8.46 -11.50 -7.95
CA PHE A 79 -9.06 -10.21 -7.70
C PHE A 79 -8.78 -9.15 -8.77
N GLN A 80 -8.06 -9.45 -9.85
CA GLN A 80 -7.77 -8.43 -10.88
C GLN A 80 -9.03 -7.89 -11.57
N SER A 81 -10.07 -8.72 -11.62
CA SER A 81 -11.31 -8.40 -12.32
C SER A 81 -12.18 -7.42 -11.52
N PHE A 82 -12.30 -7.60 -10.21
CA PHE A 82 -13.25 -6.83 -9.41
C PHE A 82 -12.98 -5.31 -9.41
N PRO A 83 -11.74 -4.81 -9.20
CA PRO A 83 -11.47 -3.36 -9.26
C PRO A 83 -11.80 -2.75 -10.61
N SER A 84 -11.66 -3.51 -11.71
CA SER A 84 -12.09 -3.04 -13.04
C SER A 84 -13.62 -2.90 -13.13
N ALA A 85 -14.36 -3.88 -12.59
CA ALA A 85 -15.83 -3.81 -12.51
C ALA A 85 -16.30 -2.66 -11.62
N LEU A 86 -15.63 -2.44 -10.48
CA LEU A 86 -15.92 -1.35 -9.56
C LEU A 86 -15.71 0.01 -10.22
N VAL A 87 -14.59 0.22 -10.90
CA VAL A 87 -14.31 1.48 -11.61
C VAL A 87 -15.34 1.72 -12.72
N SER A 88 -15.71 0.68 -13.48
CA SER A 88 -16.81 0.76 -14.46
C SER A 88 -18.13 1.17 -13.81
N TYR A 89 -18.48 0.57 -12.68
CA TYR A 89 -19.66 0.93 -11.90
C TYR A 89 -19.61 2.38 -11.43
N LEU A 90 -18.46 2.85 -10.91
CA LEU A 90 -18.32 4.19 -10.35
C LEU A 90 -18.42 5.28 -11.44
N ASN A 91 -17.84 5.05 -12.61
CA ASN A 91 -17.81 6.00 -13.72
C ASN A 91 -19.13 6.13 -14.49
N GLU A 92 -20.08 5.21 -14.35
CA GLU A 92 -21.36 5.29 -15.06
C GLU A 92 -22.37 6.17 -14.31
N ASP A 93 -22.89 7.22 -14.95
CA ASP A 93 -23.89 8.10 -14.34
C ASP A 93 -25.29 7.48 -14.38
N ILE A 94 -25.54 6.58 -13.43
CA ILE A 94 -26.84 5.93 -13.20
C ILE A 94 -27.23 6.18 -11.75
N GLU A 95 -28.40 6.79 -11.54
CA GLU A 95 -28.86 7.19 -10.21
C GLU A 95 -29.11 5.98 -9.28
N ARG A 96 -29.75 4.94 -9.79
CA ARG A 96 -30.11 3.73 -9.04
C ARG A 96 -29.25 2.55 -9.47
N LYS A 97 -27.99 2.56 -9.03
CA LYS A 97 -27.04 1.46 -9.27
C LYS A 97 -26.55 0.82 -7.98
N SER A 98 -26.16 -0.46 -8.06
CA SER A 98 -25.46 -1.16 -6.98
C SER A 98 -24.38 -2.09 -7.53
N ILE A 99 -23.27 -2.23 -6.81
CA ILE A 99 -22.21 -3.21 -7.11
C ILE A 99 -22.38 -4.46 -6.23
N CYS A 100 -22.38 -5.61 -6.87
CA CYS A 100 -22.55 -6.92 -6.26
C CYS A 100 -21.37 -7.82 -6.63
N TYR A 101 -21.06 -8.75 -5.74
CA TYR A 101 -20.07 -9.80 -5.96
C TYR A 101 -20.70 -11.18 -5.74
N PHE A 102 -20.47 -12.09 -6.69
CA PHE A 102 -20.94 -13.46 -6.63
C PHE A 102 -19.75 -14.42 -6.68
N ILE A 103 -19.65 -15.28 -5.65
CA ILE A 103 -18.57 -16.26 -5.54
C ILE A 103 -19.01 -17.53 -6.28
N LEU A 104 -18.33 -17.86 -7.38
CA LEU A 104 -18.50 -19.13 -8.08
C LEU A 104 -17.86 -20.26 -7.27
N GLU A 105 -18.45 -21.45 -7.35
CA GLU A 105 -17.90 -22.67 -6.76
C GLU A 105 -16.46 -22.92 -7.26
N THR A 106 -15.58 -23.30 -6.34
CA THR A 106 -14.18 -23.57 -6.62
C THR A 106 -13.59 -24.51 -5.56
N ASP A 107 -12.64 -25.35 -5.97
CA ASP A 107 -11.92 -26.26 -5.06
C ASP A 107 -10.77 -25.56 -4.31
N ALA A 108 -10.51 -24.28 -4.61
CA ALA A 108 -9.44 -23.53 -4.00
C ALA A 108 -9.83 -22.98 -2.63
N ASN A 109 -8.83 -22.84 -1.74
CA ASN A 109 -9.03 -22.13 -0.48
C ASN A 109 -9.20 -20.62 -0.74
N ILE A 110 -10.43 -20.13 -0.59
CA ILE A 110 -10.83 -18.72 -0.77
C ILE A 110 -10.93 -17.94 0.55
N GLU A 111 -10.47 -18.50 1.67
CA GLU A 111 -10.48 -17.87 3.00
C GLU A 111 -9.06 -17.64 3.56
N THR A 112 -8.06 -17.54 2.69
CA THR A 112 -6.71 -17.11 3.10
C THR A 112 -6.70 -15.65 3.57
N ASP A 113 -5.74 -15.24 4.39
CA ASP A 113 -5.66 -13.84 4.90
C ASP A 113 -5.75 -12.78 3.80
N TYR A 114 -5.11 -13.03 2.65
CA TYR A 114 -5.15 -12.12 1.50
C TYR A 114 -6.55 -12.04 0.89
N PHE A 115 -7.24 -13.18 0.73
CA PHE A 115 -8.62 -13.19 0.22
C PHE A 115 -9.56 -12.45 1.17
N LEU A 116 -9.45 -12.73 2.48
CA LEU A 116 -10.24 -12.06 3.49
C LEU A 116 -9.99 -10.54 3.47
N PHE A 117 -8.73 -10.10 3.38
CA PHE A 117 -8.40 -8.68 3.23
C PHE A 117 -9.04 -8.05 1.99
N MET A 118 -8.96 -8.70 0.83
CA MET A 118 -9.60 -8.22 -0.39
C MET A 118 -11.12 -8.15 -0.25
N TYR A 119 -11.77 -9.18 0.32
CA TYR A 119 -13.22 -9.15 0.57
C TYR A 119 -13.63 -8.03 1.52
N ARG A 120 -12.84 -7.77 2.58
CA ARG A 120 -13.09 -6.65 3.49
C ARG A 120 -12.95 -5.31 2.77
N LEU A 121 -11.95 -5.13 1.90
CA LEU A 121 -11.84 -3.92 1.07
C LEU A 121 -13.08 -3.75 0.17
N MET A 122 -13.56 -4.83 -0.47
CA MET A 122 -14.77 -4.82 -1.31
C MET A 122 -16.01 -4.40 -0.51
N LYS A 123 -16.21 -4.96 0.68
CA LYS A 123 -17.31 -4.57 1.59
C LYS A 123 -17.21 -3.11 2.04
N THR A 124 -15.99 -2.59 2.20
CA THR A 124 -15.73 -1.19 2.59
C THR A 124 -16.20 -0.19 1.52
N VAL A 125 -16.14 -0.59 0.25
CA VAL A 125 -16.64 0.20 -0.89
C VAL A 125 -18.08 -0.17 -1.27
N ASP A 126 -18.88 -0.56 -0.27
CA ASP A 126 -20.33 -0.83 -0.38
C ASP A 126 -20.72 -2.01 -1.29
N THR A 127 -19.82 -2.97 -1.48
CA THR A 127 -20.11 -4.16 -2.32
C THR A 127 -21.00 -5.16 -1.60
N LYS A 128 -22.10 -5.55 -2.26
CA LYS A 128 -23.01 -6.59 -1.76
C LYS A 128 -22.55 -7.97 -2.19
N PHE A 129 -22.23 -8.84 -1.25
CA PHE A 129 -21.91 -10.23 -1.55
C PHE A 129 -23.21 -11.02 -1.58
N LEU A 130 -23.50 -11.68 -2.70
CA LEU A 130 -24.81 -12.29 -2.92
C LEU A 130 -24.95 -13.66 -2.25
N ASN A 131 -23.84 -14.39 -2.09
CA ASN A 131 -23.82 -15.76 -1.61
C ASN A 131 -22.68 -16.04 -0.60
N GLU A 132 -22.30 -15.04 0.20
CA GLU A 132 -21.21 -15.21 1.18
C GLU A 132 -21.56 -16.21 2.29
N SER A 133 -22.81 -16.30 2.71
CA SER A 133 -23.26 -17.22 3.76
C SER A 133 -23.14 -18.70 3.36
N GLU A 134 -23.19 -18.97 2.06
CA GLU A 134 -23.06 -20.31 1.49
C GLU A 134 -21.61 -20.65 1.15
N MET A 135 -20.79 -19.65 0.84
CA MET A 135 -19.45 -19.83 0.29
C MET A 135 -18.33 -19.61 1.30
N LEU A 136 -18.59 -18.88 2.39
CA LEU A 136 -17.59 -18.52 3.40
C LEU A 136 -18.03 -19.02 4.77
N SER A 137 -17.04 -19.41 5.58
CA SER A 137 -17.30 -19.92 6.94
C SER A 137 -17.80 -18.82 7.88
N ASN A 138 -17.38 -17.58 7.64
CA ASN A 138 -17.72 -16.41 8.46
C ASN A 138 -18.14 -15.22 7.60
N PRO A 139 -19.08 -14.38 8.09
CA PRO A 139 -19.50 -13.18 7.38
C PRO A 139 -18.36 -12.16 7.29
N ILE A 140 -18.19 -11.53 6.13
CA ILE A 140 -17.15 -10.52 5.92
C ILE A 140 -17.66 -9.14 6.31
N ARG A 141 -16.90 -8.45 7.17
CA ARG A 141 -17.15 -7.06 7.56
C ARG A 141 -16.16 -6.12 6.88
N GLY A 142 -16.67 -5.02 6.34
CA GLY A 142 -15.84 -3.93 5.84
C GLY A 142 -14.94 -3.35 6.92
N PHE A 143 -13.89 -2.66 6.50
CA PHE A 143 -13.08 -1.82 7.36
C PHE A 143 -13.87 -0.58 7.77
N THR A 144 -13.62 -0.07 8.98
CA THR A 144 -14.25 1.15 9.48
C THR A 144 -13.25 2.27 9.77
N THR A 145 -11.94 1.95 9.81
CA THR A 145 -10.86 2.90 10.10
C THR A 145 -9.65 2.63 9.22
N VAL A 146 -8.81 3.65 9.05
CA VAL A 146 -7.54 3.53 8.31
C VAL A 146 -6.57 2.61 9.06
N GLU A 147 -6.55 2.67 10.39
CA GLU A 147 -5.67 1.89 11.25
C GLU A 147 -5.93 0.38 11.10
N ASP A 148 -7.19 -0.04 11.00
CA ASP A 148 -7.55 -1.45 10.78
C ASP A 148 -7.06 -1.95 9.41
N ILE A 149 -7.15 -1.10 8.36
CA ILE A 149 -6.59 -1.40 7.04
C ILE A 149 -5.07 -1.56 7.12
N ILE A 150 -4.38 -0.61 7.76
CA ILE A 150 -2.92 -0.63 7.93
C ILE A 150 -2.47 -1.90 8.67
N LEU A 151 -3.14 -2.24 9.78
CA LEU A 151 -2.83 -3.40 10.59
C LEU A 151 -2.98 -4.70 9.80
N ASN A 152 -4.11 -4.89 9.11
CA ASN A 152 -4.34 -6.09 8.30
C ASN A 152 -3.33 -6.20 7.16
N LYS A 153 -3.02 -5.08 6.51
CA LYS A 153 -2.03 -5.03 5.43
C LYS A 153 -0.63 -5.42 5.92
N ASN A 154 -0.22 -4.92 7.08
CA ASN A 154 1.08 -5.24 7.69
C ASN A 154 1.17 -6.71 8.12
N ASN A 155 0.09 -7.29 8.66
CA ASN A 155 0.04 -8.70 9.06
C ASN A 155 0.21 -9.64 7.85
N ILE A 156 -0.38 -9.31 6.71
CA ILE A 156 -0.22 -10.08 5.47
C ILE A 156 1.23 -10.02 4.97
N ARG A 157 1.87 -8.84 5.07
CA ARG A 157 3.26 -8.64 4.65
C ARG A 157 4.24 -9.41 5.53
N GLY A 158 4.06 -9.40 6.86
CA GLY A 158 4.95 -10.07 7.81
C GLY A 158 5.12 -11.57 7.54
N ARG A 159 4.07 -12.22 7.02
CA ARG A 159 4.07 -13.64 6.65
C ARG A 159 4.69 -13.94 5.28
N ASN A 160 4.80 -12.95 4.38
CA ASN A 160 5.32 -13.12 3.03
C ASN A 160 6.22 -11.93 2.65
N ARG A 161 7.42 -11.83 3.26
CA ARG A 161 8.38 -10.75 2.98
C ARG A 161 8.81 -10.65 1.51
N ALA A 162 8.73 -11.75 0.75
CA ALA A 162 9.02 -11.77 -0.68
C ALA A 162 7.91 -11.15 -1.55
N ASN A 163 6.72 -10.89 -1.01
CA ASN A 163 5.61 -10.30 -1.75
C ASN A 163 5.52 -8.79 -1.48
N ASN A 164 6.26 -8.10 -2.32
CA ASN A 164 6.28 -6.68 -2.57
C ASN A 164 4.85 -6.13 -2.81
N SER A 165 4.26 -5.52 -1.78
CA SER A 165 2.89 -4.97 -1.81
C SER A 165 2.88 -3.47 -1.45
N SER A 166 1.78 -2.77 -1.72
CA SER A 166 1.65 -1.33 -1.44
C SER A 166 1.75 -1.01 0.06
N TYR A 167 2.33 0.14 0.40
CA TYR A 167 2.46 0.61 1.77
C TYR A 167 1.48 1.74 2.07
N ILE A 168 1.08 1.86 3.32
CA ILE A 168 0.20 2.92 3.82
C ILE A 168 0.84 3.49 5.07
N THR A 169 0.97 4.81 5.15
CA THR A 169 1.48 5.52 6.32
C THR A 169 0.77 6.86 6.46
N LYS A 170 1.16 7.64 7.46
CA LYS A 170 0.66 8.99 7.69
C LYS A 170 1.81 10.00 7.66
N SER A 171 1.54 11.16 7.09
CA SER A 171 2.41 12.32 7.19
C SER A 171 2.26 13.00 8.56
N VAL A 172 3.09 14.02 8.81
CA VAL A 172 2.97 14.87 10.01
C VAL A 172 1.61 15.57 10.08
N ASP A 173 1.05 15.93 8.91
CA ASP A 173 -0.22 16.66 8.77
C ASP A 173 -1.44 15.71 8.65
N GLU A 174 -1.33 14.48 9.14
CA GLU A 174 -2.39 13.45 9.09
C GLU A 174 -2.86 13.06 7.67
N ILE A 175 -2.09 13.43 6.63
CA ILE A 175 -2.35 12.99 5.25
C ILE A 175 -2.07 11.49 5.17
N ILE A 176 -3.02 10.74 4.65
CA ILE A 176 -2.84 9.31 4.41
C ILE A 176 -2.01 9.13 3.14
N GLN A 177 -0.81 8.58 3.30
CA GLN A 177 0.11 8.38 2.19
C GLN A 177 0.12 6.91 1.76
N VAL A 178 -0.20 6.67 0.49
CA VAL A 178 -0.20 5.34 -0.12
C VAL A 178 0.97 5.25 -1.09
N PHE A 179 1.89 4.32 -0.85
CA PHE A 179 2.97 4.02 -1.78
C PHE A 179 2.54 2.81 -2.62
N GLY A 180 1.96 3.09 -3.78
CA GLY A 180 1.28 2.12 -4.63
C GLY A 180 2.24 1.42 -5.59
N LYS A 181 2.24 0.08 -5.58
CA LYS A 181 2.93 -0.71 -6.62
C LYS A 181 2.03 -0.91 -7.83
N LEU A 182 2.59 -0.65 -9.01
CA LEU A 182 1.83 -0.55 -10.26
C LEU A 182 2.03 -1.75 -11.20
N TYR A 183 2.97 -2.64 -10.88
CA TYR A 183 3.28 -3.79 -11.72
C TYR A 183 2.24 -4.92 -11.58
N GLY A 184 1.88 -5.53 -12.71
CA GLY A 184 1.04 -6.74 -12.75
C GLY A 184 -0.32 -6.57 -12.06
N ALA A 185 -0.60 -7.43 -11.08
CA ALA A 185 -1.86 -7.48 -10.34
C ALA A 185 -1.99 -6.37 -9.29
N ASN A 186 -0.87 -5.83 -8.78
CA ASN A 186 -0.82 -4.92 -7.64
C ASN A 186 -1.50 -3.58 -7.93
N LYS A 187 -1.59 -3.16 -9.20
CA LYS A 187 -2.31 -1.95 -9.62
C LYS A 187 -3.81 -2.01 -9.31
N TYR A 188 -4.43 -3.19 -9.45
CA TYR A 188 -5.84 -3.38 -9.17
C TYR A 188 -6.12 -3.37 -7.66
N GLU A 189 -5.25 -4.02 -6.90
CA GLU A 189 -5.28 -3.94 -5.43
C GLU A 189 -5.10 -2.49 -4.95
N THR A 190 -4.10 -1.78 -5.48
CA THR A 190 -3.83 -0.37 -5.12
C THR A 190 -5.05 0.51 -5.39
N SER A 191 -5.73 0.32 -6.52
CA SER A 191 -6.93 1.10 -6.85
C SER A 191 -8.05 0.84 -5.84
N LEU A 192 -8.32 -0.43 -5.51
CA LEU A 192 -9.35 -0.79 -4.53
C LEU A 192 -9.00 -0.30 -3.12
N LEU A 193 -7.73 -0.40 -2.74
CA LEU A 193 -7.21 0.07 -1.47
C LEU A 193 -7.42 1.58 -1.30
N CYS A 194 -7.12 2.37 -2.33
CA CYS A 194 -7.32 3.81 -2.33
C CYS A 194 -8.81 4.18 -2.16
N LEU A 195 -9.71 3.48 -2.85
CA LEU A 195 -11.15 3.69 -2.73
C LEU A 195 -11.67 3.31 -1.33
N ALA A 196 -11.18 2.21 -0.76
CA ALA A 196 -11.54 1.80 0.59
C ALA A 196 -11.04 2.80 1.65
N LEU A 197 -9.81 3.31 1.52
CA LEU A 197 -9.28 4.36 2.38
C LEU A 197 -10.14 5.62 2.31
N TYR A 198 -10.49 6.06 1.09
CA TYR A 198 -11.34 7.22 0.87
C TYR A 198 -12.71 7.11 1.57
N LYS A 199 -13.27 5.90 1.66
CA LYS A 199 -14.54 5.61 2.34
C LYS A 199 -14.46 5.68 3.87
N VAL A 200 -13.31 5.37 4.46
CA VAL A 200 -13.15 5.25 5.93
C VAL A 200 -12.44 6.43 6.58
N THR A 201 -12.07 7.46 5.81
CA THR A 201 -11.42 8.66 6.33
C THR A 201 -11.93 9.92 5.68
N ASN A 202 -11.91 11.01 6.45
CA ASN A 202 -12.10 12.38 5.96
C ASN A 202 -10.78 13.12 5.71
N ASN A 203 -9.63 12.48 5.98
CA ASN A 203 -8.33 13.09 5.74
C ASN A 203 -8.01 13.15 4.25
N GLN A 204 -7.06 14.00 3.87
CA GLN A 204 -6.47 13.99 2.54
C GLN A 204 -5.75 12.66 2.29
N ILE A 205 -5.81 12.16 1.06
CA ILE A 205 -5.11 10.94 0.64
C ILE A 205 -4.19 11.29 -0.52
N GLU A 206 -2.94 10.87 -0.40
CA GLU A 206 -1.91 11.07 -1.41
C GLU A 206 -1.39 9.71 -1.87
N LEU A 207 -1.56 9.41 -3.15
CA LEU A 207 -1.01 8.21 -3.78
C LEU A 207 0.31 8.54 -4.47
N PHE A 208 1.39 7.93 -4.00
CA PHE A 208 2.66 7.88 -4.70
C PHE A 208 2.69 6.69 -5.67
N GLU A 209 2.70 7.00 -6.95
CA GLU A 209 2.86 6.04 -8.04
C GLU A 209 4.35 5.67 -8.16
N ILE A 210 4.74 4.54 -7.57
CA ILE A 210 6.12 4.06 -7.55
C ILE A 210 6.40 3.34 -8.88
N GLU A 211 7.29 3.90 -9.70
CA GLU A 211 7.71 3.25 -10.95
C GLU A 211 8.47 1.94 -10.64
N GLU A 212 7.94 0.82 -11.14
CA GLU A 212 8.57 -0.52 -11.12
C GLU A 212 8.45 -1.15 -12.53
N GLY A 213 9.59 -1.43 -13.16
CA GLY A 213 9.64 -1.96 -14.52
C GLY A 213 9.08 -0.97 -15.55
N ASN A 214 8.25 -1.45 -16.49
CA ASN A 214 7.72 -0.65 -17.60
C ASN A 214 6.39 0.08 -17.28
N LEU A 215 5.77 -0.21 -16.13
CA LEU A 215 4.49 0.39 -15.75
C LEU A 215 4.71 1.55 -14.79
N LYS A 216 4.32 2.74 -15.25
CA LYS A 216 4.58 4.01 -14.54
C LYS A 216 3.35 4.59 -13.85
N LYS A 217 2.15 4.16 -14.23
CA LYS A 217 0.87 4.71 -13.75
C LYS A 217 -0.19 3.63 -13.57
N LEU A 218 -1.16 3.89 -12.70
CA LEU A 218 -2.41 3.15 -12.61
C LEU A 218 -3.16 3.16 -13.95
N PRO A 219 -4.07 2.18 -14.18
CA PRO A 219 -4.98 2.22 -15.33
C PRO A 219 -5.72 3.55 -15.41
N LYS A 220 -5.77 4.14 -16.61
CA LYS A 220 -6.32 5.49 -16.85
C LYS A 220 -7.71 5.68 -16.22
N GLU A 221 -8.64 4.76 -16.46
CA GLU A 221 -10.01 4.86 -15.93
C GLU A 221 -10.07 4.92 -14.39
N ALA A 222 -9.22 4.15 -13.71
CA ALA A 222 -9.14 4.16 -12.24
C ALA A 222 -8.46 5.44 -11.74
N ARG A 223 -7.39 5.86 -12.41
CA ARG A 223 -6.62 7.05 -12.08
C ARG A 223 -7.45 8.33 -12.23
N ASP A 224 -8.19 8.45 -13.34
CA ASP A 224 -9.04 9.60 -13.63
C ASP A 224 -10.19 9.70 -12.61
N TYR A 225 -10.78 8.56 -12.21
CA TYR A 225 -11.79 8.53 -11.14
C TYR A 225 -11.20 8.91 -9.78
N LEU A 226 -10.02 8.40 -9.41
CA LEU A 226 -9.38 8.78 -8.14
C LEU A 226 -9.09 10.29 -8.09
N LEU A 227 -8.64 10.88 -9.20
CA LEU A 227 -8.38 12.32 -9.29
C LEU A 227 -9.63 13.19 -9.30
N SER A 228 -10.82 12.62 -9.54
CA SER A 228 -12.08 13.38 -9.45
C SER A 228 -12.60 13.47 -8.02
N LEU A 229 -12.01 12.74 -7.07
CA LEU A 229 -12.35 12.80 -5.66
C LEU A 229 -11.73 14.05 -5.01
N ASP A 230 -12.50 14.72 -4.16
CA ASP A 230 -12.18 16.03 -3.57
C ASP A 230 -10.98 16.04 -2.62
N ARG A 231 -10.68 14.88 -2.02
CA ARG A 231 -9.61 14.72 -1.01
C ARG A 231 -8.50 13.78 -1.46
N PHE A 232 -8.26 13.69 -2.77
CA PHE A 232 -7.33 12.72 -3.33
C PHE A 232 -6.34 13.39 -4.30
N SER A 233 -5.06 13.14 -4.09
CA SER A 233 -3.97 13.56 -4.98
C SER A 233 -3.13 12.38 -5.43
N ILE A 234 -2.48 12.51 -6.59
CA ILE A 234 -1.58 11.49 -7.13
C ILE A 234 -0.25 12.16 -7.50
N VAL A 235 0.83 11.65 -6.93
CA VAL A 235 2.21 12.06 -7.21
C VAL A 235 2.91 10.94 -7.97
N ASN A 236 3.47 11.26 -9.13
CA ASN A 236 4.31 10.31 -9.88
C ASN A 236 5.73 10.36 -9.31
N ALA A 237 6.19 9.30 -8.64
CA ALA A 237 7.52 9.24 -8.04
C ALA A 237 8.60 8.91 -9.09
N THR A 238 8.77 9.80 -10.06
CA THR A 238 9.76 9.68 -11.15
C THR A 238 11.16 10.06 -10.70
N ILE A 239 12.20 9.54 -11.37
CA ILE A 239 13.59 9.94 -11.11
C ILE A 239 13.78 11.46 -11.24
N ALA A 240 13.10 12.13 -12.18
CA ALA A 240 13.18 13.58 -12.35
C ALA A 240 12.64 14.36 -11.12
N LEU A 241 11.62 13.81 -10.44
CA LEU A 241 11.12 14.38 -9.18
C LEU A 241 12.20 14.26 -8.09
N GLU A 242 12.81 13.08 -7.98
CA GLU A 242 13.89 12.80 -7.03
C GLU A 242 15.12 13.71 -7.27
N GLU A 243 15.49 13.95 -8.53
CA GLU A 243 16.56 14.88 -8.91
C GLU A 243 16.25 16.34 -8.54
N SER A 244 14.99 16.78 -8.68
CA SER A 244 14.59 18.14 -8.27
C SER A 244 14.66 18.30 -6.76
N GLU A 245 14.04 17.38 -6.03
CA GLU A 245 14.05 17.35 -4.57
C GLU A 245 15.46 17.29 -4.01
N PHE A 246 16.33 16.44 -4.59
CA PHE A 246 17.72 16.34 -4.18
C PHE A 246 18.50 17.63 -4.46
N ARG A 247 18.25 18.35 -5.56
CA ARG A 247 18.95 19.62 -5.82
C ARG A 247 18.52 20.72 -4.85
N GLU A 248 17.22 20.80 -4.58
CA GLU A 248 16.63 21.89 -3.79
C GLU A 248 16.81 21.71 -2.28
N ASN A 249 16.83 20.47 -1.77
CA ASN A 249 16.76 20.18 -0.35
C ASN A 249 18.01 19.46 0.18
N ASP A 250 18.55 19.94 1.31
CA ASP A 250 19.65 19.28 2.04
C ASP A 250 19.15 18.22 3.05
N SER A 251 17.83 18.08 3.20
CA SER A 251 17.18 17.01 3.93
C SER A 251 16.18 16.33 2.99
N LEU A 252 16.65 15.31 2.27
CA LEU A 252 15.81 14.62 1.29
C LEU A 252 14.80 13.72 2.01
N ARG A 253 13.51 13.95 1.80
CA ARG A 253 12.43 13.06 2.28
C ARG A 253 11.50 12.69 1.13
N SER A 254 12.12 12.44 -0.03
CA SER A 254 11.42 12.19 -1.27
C SER A 254 10.65 10.86 -1.26
N PRO A 255 9.64 10.72 -2.13
CA PRO A 255 8.81 9.52 -2.16
C PRO A 255 9.60 8.23 -2.34
N ARG A 256 10.64 8.21 -3.20
CA ARG A 256 11.45 7.01 -3.42
C ARG A 256 12.28 6.64 -2.20
N TYR A 257 12.86 7.62 -1.51
CA TYR A 257 13.62 7.35 -0.28
C TYR A 257 12.72 6.76 0.82
N ILE A 258 11.56 7.37 1.06
CA ILE A 258 10.58 6.85 2.03
C ILE A 258 10.13 5.44 1.64
N TYR A 259 9.85 5.21 0.36
CA TYR A 259 9.50 3.90 -0.17
C TYR A 259 10.62 2.85 0.07
N ASN A 260 11.88 3.20 -0.18
CA ASN A 260 13.00 2.29 0.01
C ASN A 260 13.18 1.91 1.50
N LEU A 261 12.94 2.84 2.42
CA LEU A 261 12.90 2.55 3.85
C LEU A 261 11.69 1.68 4.24
N LEU A 262 10.53 1.88 3.61
CA LEU A 262 9.35 1.04 3.82
C LEU A 262 9.58 -0.39 3.30
N GLU A 263 10.26 -0.57 2.17
CA GLU A 263 10.67 -1.88 1.67
C GLU A 263 11.65 -2.57 2.61
N LYS A 264 12.65 -1.84 3.11
CA LYS A 264 13.69 -2.41 3.97
C LYS A 264 13.18 -2.73 5.38
N TYR A 265 12.56 -1.77 6.04
CA TYR A 265 12.21 -1.85 7.46
C TYR A 265 10.72 -2.12 7.72
N GLY A 266 9.87 -2.03 6.69
CA GLY A 266 8.43 -2.08 6.86
C GLY A 266 7.89 -0.76 7.41
N SER A 267 6.85 -0.87 8.25
CA SER A 267 6.15 0.28 8.80
C SER A 267 7.06 1.13 9.69
N LYS A 268 6.81 2.44 9.74
CA LYS A 268 7.57 3.38 10.56
C LYS A 268 7.58 2.94 12.03
N LYS A 269 8.77 2.57 12.52
CA LYS A 269 9.05 2.27 13.93
C LYS A 269 10.44 2.80 14.25
N CYS A 270 10.57 3.56 15.34
CA CYS A 270 11.88 4.07 15.76
C CYS A 270 12.84 2.91 16.01
N ALA A 271 14.05 2.99 15.46
CA ALA A 271 15.07 1.97 15.68
C ALA A 271 15.72 2.05 17.07
N LEU A 272 15.53 3.17 17.78
CA LEU A 272 16.19 3.47 19.06
C LEU A 272 15.24 3.44 20.27
N CYS A 273 13.94 3.29 20.04
CA CYS A 273 12.92 3.11 21.08
C CYS A 273 11.64 2.45 20.55
N ASP A 274 10.65 2.22 21.42
CA ASP A 274 9.37 1.59 21.05
C ASP A 274 8.34 2.54 20.40
N CYS A 275 8.75 3.71 19.94
CA CYS A 275 7.86 4.64 19.26
C CYS A 275 7.41 4.09 17.89
N GLU A 276 6.10 3.95 17.72
CA GLU A 276 5.46 3.48 16.47
C GLU A 276 4.47 4.50 15.88
N ILE A 277 4.50 5.76 16.35
CA ILE A 277 3.62 6.85 15.88
C ILE A 277 4.15 7.42 14.55
N PRO A 278 3.53 7.13 13.39
CA PRO A 278 4.11 7.45 12.07
C PRO A 278 4.36 8.93 11.82
N GLN A 279 3.55 9.81 12.43
CA GLN A 279 3.57 11.26 12.26
C GLN A 279 4.80 11.91 12.89
N ILE A 280 5.41 11.27 13.89
CA ILE A 280 6.64 11.77 14.54
C ILE A 280 7.87 10.94 14.17
N ILE A 281 7.73 9.98 13.25
CA ILE A 281 8.83 9.15 12.76
C ILE A 281 9.22 9.61 11.36
N GLN A 282 10.52 9.81 11.20
CA GLN A 282 11.16 10.27 9.96
C GLN A 282 12.28 9.30 9.57
N GLY A 283 12.62 9.27 8.28
CA GLY A 283 13.73 8.47 7.78
C GLY A 283 15.04 9.23 7.93
N ALA A 284 15.71 9.14 9.08
CA ALA A 284 16.98 9.81 9.32
C ALA A 284 18.08 9.26 8.41
N HIS A 285 18.83 10.13 7.72
CA HIS A 285 19.96 9.70 6.90
C HIS A 285 21.15 9.34 7.78
N ILE A 286 21.84 8.25 7.44
CA ILE A 286 23.06 7.85 8.14
C ILE A 286 24.22 8.74 7.70
N TRP A 287 24.54 8.77 6.41
CA TRP A 287 25.41 9.77 5.81
C TRP A 287 24.55 10.96 5.34
N PRO A 288 24.70 12.16 5.95
CA PRO A 288 23.82 13.29 5.66
C PRO A 288 23.85 13.71 4.18
N VAL A 289 22.68 14.06 3.64
CA VAL A 289 22.51 14.52 2.25
C VAL A 289 23.40 15.73 1.95
N ALA A 290 23.53 16.67 2.89
CA ALA A 290 24.43 17.82 2.75
C ALA A 290 25.90 17.41 2.57
N ASP A 291 26.35 16.32 3.20
CA ASP A 291 27.72 15.83 3.08
C ASP A 291 27.92 15.06 1.78
N ILE A 292 26.94 14.25 1.37
CA ILE A 292 26.89 13.60 0.05
C ILE A 292 27.03 14.64 -1.06
N LYS A 293 26.30 15.76 -0.97
CA LYS A 293 26.36 16.84 -1.97
C LYS A 293 27.73 17.48 -2.09
N LYS A 294 28.44 17.64 -0.96
CA LYS A 294 29.78 18.25 -0.90
C LYS A 294 30.89 17.33 -1.39
N ASP A 295 30.65 16.02 -1.43
CA ASP A 295 31.64 15.06 -1.90
C ASP A 295 31.99 15.31 -3.38
N ILE A 296 33.26 15.59 -3.67
CA ILE A 296 33.73 15.92 -5.02
C ILE A 296 34.08 14.68 -5.87
N GLN A 297 34.20 13.51 -5.24
CA GLN A 297 34.53 12.25 -5.91
C GLN A 297 33.31 11.58 -6.51
N LEU A 298 32.11 11.92 -6.04
CA LEU A 298 30.86 11.35 -6.52
C LEU A 298 30.27 12.18 -7.67
N SER A 299 29.82 11.49 -8.72
CA SER A 299 28.95 12.07 -9.74
C SER A 299 27.56 12.40 -9.18
N GLN A 300 26.78 13.22 -9.90
CA GLN A 300 25.42 13.59 -9.45
C GLN A 300 24.49 12.38 -9.33
N ASN A 301 24.60 11.41 -10.24
CA ASN A 301 23.81 10.19 -10.19
C ASN A 301 24.17 9.35 -8.96
N GLU A 302 25.47 9.17 -8.71
CA GLU A 302 25.98 8.46 -7.53
C GLU A 302 25.59 9.12 -6.21
N LYS A 303 25.51 10.45 -6.18
CA LYS A 303 25.02 11.21 -5.02
C LYS A 303 23.54 10.95 -4.78
N LEU A 304 22.72 11.03 -5.84
CA LEU A 304 21.30 10.78 -5.75
C LEU A 304 21.02 9.33 -5.32
N GLU A 305 21.68 8.35 -5.93
CA GLU A 305 21.55 6.93 -5.60
C GLU A 305 21.80 6.67 -4.12
N ARG A 306 22.84 7.29 -3.54
CA ARG A 306 23.15 7.20 -2.10
C ARG A 306 22.14 7.96 -1.23
N ALA A 307 21.60 9.08 -1.72
CA ALA A 307 20.62 9.88 -0.98
C ALA A 307 19.24 9.19 -0.89
N ILE A 308 18.86 8.40 -1.89
CA ILE A 308 17.60 7.64 -1.87
C ILE A 308 17.75 6.21 -1.37
N ASP A 309 18.97 5.77 -1.05
CA ASP A 309 19.25 4.41 -0.61
C ASP A 309 18.58 4.08 0.72
N GLY A 310 17.88 2.94 0.78
CA GLY A 310 17.30 2.43 2.02
C GLY A 310 18.34 2.02 3.06
N ASP A 311 19.56 1.66 2.65
CA ASP A 311 20.69 1.40 3.54
C ASP A 311 21.30 2.68 4.11
N ASN A 312 21.07 3.85 3.49
CA ASN A 312 21.51 5.15 4.00
C ASN A 312 20.46 5.81 4.91
N GLY A 313 19.50 5.06 5.42
CA GLY A 313 18.48 5.63 6.28
C GLY A 313 18.02 4.71 7.39
N LEU A 314 17.34 5.30 8.35
CA LEU A 314 16.81 4.61 9.52
C LEU A 314 15.54 5.32 10.00
N TRP A 315 14.51 4.56 10.37
CA TRP A 315 13.34 5.14 11.01
C TRP A 315 13.70 5.62 12.42
N LEU A 316 13.60 6.93 12.67
CA LEU A 316 13.81 7.53 13.98
C LEU A 316 12.66 8.45 14.34
N CYS A 317 12.24 8.45 15.60
CA CYS A 317 11.32 9.46 16.09
C CYS A 317 12.00 10.83 16.12
N ASN A 318 11.22 11.91 16.15
CA ASN A 318 11.73 13.28 16.14
C ASN A 318 12.79 13.55 17.22
N ASN A 319 12.71 12.88 18.37
CA ASN A 319 13.71 13.01 19.42
C ASN A 319 15.05 12.40 19.00
N HIS A 320 15.06 11.09 18.71
CA HIS A 320 16.27 10.37 18.30
C HIS A 320 16.90 10.90 17.01
N HIS A 321 16.07 11.35 16.06
CA HIS A 321 16.54 11.97 14.83
C HIS A 321 17.37 13.23 15.13
N LYS A 322 16.84 14.13 15.98
CA LYS A 322 17.56 15.35 16.39
C LYS A 322 18.83 15.04 17.18
N LEU A 323 18.78 14.04 18.07
CA LEU A 323 19.94 13.61 18.84
C LEU A 323 21.07 13.09 17.93
N LEU A 324 20.71 12.35 16.88
CA LEU A 324 21.66 11.83 15.89
C LEU A 324 22.27 12.98 15.08
N ASP A 325 21.43 13.86 14.52
CA ASP A 325 21.87 15.00 13.71
C ASP A 325 22.75 15.98 14.48
N ALA A 326 22.45 16.20 15.77
CA ALA A 326 23.25 17.04 16.65
C ALA A 326 24.54 16.36 17.16
N ASN A 327 24.81 15.10 16.77
CA ASN A 327 25.92 14.28 17.25
C ASN A 327 25.93 14.09 18.79
N ILE A 328 24.76 14.17 19.43
CA ILE A 328 24.60 13.89 20.86
C ILE A 328 24.61 12.38 21.09
N ILE A 329 23.96 11.64 20.18
CA ILE A 329 24.10 10.19 20.06
C ILE A 329 24.77 9.85 18.73
N ARG A 330 25.47 8.72 18.68
CA ARG A 330 26.16 8.23 17.49
C ARG A 330 26.05 6.72 17.39
N LEU A 331 25.96 6.24 16.16
CA LEU A 331 25.93 4.82 15.81
C LEU A 331 27.34 4.35 15.46
N PHE A 332 27.68 3.10 15.75
CA PHE A 332 28.97 2.50 15.47
C PHE A 332 28.85 1.17 14.70
N ASN A 333 29.93 0.78 14.02
CA ASN A 333 29.97 -0.41 13.16
C ASN A 333 29.80 -1.73 13.96
N ASP A 334 30.01 -1.70 15.28
CA ASP A 334 29.75 -2.80 16.21
C ASP A 334 28.27 -2.87 16.65
N CYS A 335 27.38 -2.20 15.92
CA CYS A 335 25.95 -2.05 16.19
C CYS A 335 25.61 -1.23 17.43
N THR A 336 26.59 -0.68 18.16
CA THR A 336 26.31 0.07 19.38
C THR A 336 25.83 1.50 19.11
N VAL A 337 24.99 1.98 20.01
CA VAL A 337 24.58 3.38 20.12
C VAL A 337 25.31 3.96 21.31
N LYS A 338 26.00 5.08 21.13
CA LYS A 338 26.76 5.75 22.20
C LYS A 338 26.35 7.21 22.30
N TYR A 339 26.57 7.82 23.47
CA TYR A 339 26.28 9.23 23.71
C TYR A 339 27.55 10.02 24.01
N LYS A 340 27.50 11.34 23.82
CA LYS A 340 28.64 12.23 24.03
C LYS A 340 29.05 12.34 25.51
N THR A 341 30.33 12.24 25.84
CA THR A 341 30.83 12.16 27.23
C THR A 341 30.68 13.47 28.03
N GLU A 342 30.65 14.62 27.35
CA GLU A 342 30.56 15.96 27.95
C GLU A 342 29.17 16.33 28.51
N LEU A 343 28.20 15.42 28.42
CA LEU A 343 26.84 15.65 28.91
C LEU A 343 26.77 15.65 30.45
N SER A 344 25.93 16.51 31.00
CA SER A 344 25.59 16.51 32.43
C SER A 344 24.88 15.22 32.86
N GLU A 345 24.90 14.91 34.14
CA GLU A 345 24.27 13.70 34.70
C GLU A 345 22.78 13.59 34.33
N ASN A 346 22.01 14.66 34.54
CA ASN A 346 20.59 14.70 34.16
C ASN A 346 20.36 14.46 32.66
N GLN A 347 21.24 14.96 31.79
CA GLN A 347 21.14 14.71 30.35
C GLN A 347 21.42 13.25 30.01
N ARG A 348 22.40 12.62 30.68
CA ARG A 348 22.72 11.20 30.49
C ARG A 348 21.59 10.30 30.97
N GLU A 349 21.00 10.60 32.12
CA GLU A 349 19.83 9.88 32.63
C GLU A 349 18.66 9.96 31.65
N TYR A 350 18.34 11.16 31.16
CA TYR A 350 17.31 11.36 30.14
C TYR A 350 17.59 10.53 28.87
N LEU A 351 18.81 10.58 28.33
CA LEU A 351 19.17 9.82 27.14
C LEU A 351 19.04 8.31 27.36
N ASN A 352 19.42 7.81 28.53
CA ASN A 352 19.30 6.40 28.89
C ASN A 352 17.83 5.97 29.00
N GLU A 353 16.97 6.82 29.54
CA GLU A 353 15.52 6.56 29.64
C GLU A 353 14.86 6.51 28.26
N VAL A 354 15.18 7.47 27.37
CA VAL A 354 14.53 7.56 26.06
C VAL A 354 15.11 6.61 25.01
N THR A 355 16.34 6.11 25.20
CA THR A 355 17.04 5.22 24.24
C THR A 355 17.01 3.79 24.76
N THR A 356 15.87 3.13 24.59
CA THR A 356 15.67 1.76 25.07
C THR A 356 16.40 0.71 24.23
N VAL A 357 16.74 1.04 22.98
CA VAL A 357 17.55 0.18 22.10
C VAL A 357 18.96 0.76 21.97
N LYS A 358 19.91 0.12 22.66
CA LYS A 358 21.33 0.54 22.75
C LYS A 358 22.24 -0.21 21.76
N VAL A 359 21.72 -1.29 21.17
CA VAL A 359 22.39 -2.10 20.16
C VAL A 359 21.40 -2.35 19.02
N LEU A 360 21.73 -1.92 17.82
CA LEU A 360 20.93 -2.17 16.63
C LEU A 360 20.97 -3.65 16.24
N SER A 361 19.89 -4.15 15.63
CA SER A 361 19.89 -5.50 15.05
C SER A 361 20.92 -5.61 13.92
N SER A 362 21.58 -6.76 13.81
CA SER A 362 22.47 -7.09 12.69
C SER A 362 21.75 -7.07 11.34
N ASP A 363 20.41 -7.22 11.32
CA ASP A 363 19.61 -7.08 10.10
C ASP A 363 19.57 -5.63 9.58
N ILE A 364 19.82 -4.65 10.45
CA ILE A 364 19.88 -3.22 10.10
C ILE A 364 21.29 -2.86 9.61
N VAL A 365 22.31 -3.28 10.38
CA VAL A 365 23.73 -2.95 10.17
C VAL A 365 24.37 -3.98 9.24
N ASN A 366 24.04 -3.91 7.96
CA ASN A 366 24.69 -4.69 6.90
C ASN A 366 25.91 -3.95 6.32
N ASP A 367 26.61 -4.58 5.37
CA ASP A 367 27.83 -4.01 4.75
C ASP A 367 27.59 -2.61 4.18
N ARG A 368 26.49 -2.42 3.46
CA ARG A 368 26.16 -1.14 2.80
C ARG A 368 25.79 -0.04 3.80
N PHE A 369 25.06 -0.38 4.86
CA PHE A 369 24.81 0.53 5.99
C PHE A 369 26.12 0.93 6.68
N THR A 370 27.04 -0.03 6.84
CA THR A 370 28.36 0.18 7.44
C THR A 370 29.24 1.12 6.62
N GLU A 371 29.14 1.10 5.29
CA GLU A 371 29.80 2.08 4.41
C GLU A 371 29.34 3.51 4.73
N TYR A 372 28.02 3.75 4.78
CA TYR A 372 27.46 5.06 5.14
C TYR A 372 27.83 5.48 6.56
N LEU A 373 27.84 4.54 7.49
CA LEU A 373 28.22 4.82 8.87
C LEU A 373 29.69 5.20 8.99
N THR A 374 30.55 4.51 8.24
CA THR A 374 31.97 4.84 8.15
C THR A 374 32.15 6.26 7.61
N LEU A 375 31.44 6.61 6.53
CA LEU A 375 31.44 7.97 5.96
C LEU A 375 30.98 9.04 6.97
N ARG A 376 29.88 8.80 7.70
CA ARG A 376 29.41 9.68 8.78
C ARG A 376 30.45 9.85 9.90
N ASN A 377 31.18 8.78 10.20
CA ASN A 377 32.10 8.71 11.33
C ASN A 377 33.55 9.06 10.99
N GLN A 378 33.89 9.42 9.74
CA GLN A 378 35.28 9.70 9.33
C GLN A 378 35.99 10.73 10.21
N ASN A 379 35.26 11.75 10.66
CA ASN A 379 35.80 12.82 11.52
C ASN A 379 35.41 12.66 12.99
N ALA A 380 34.87 11.50 13.38
CA ALA A 380 34.41 11.25 14.73
C ALA A 380 35.58 10.87 15.64
N VAL A 381 35.66 11.54 16.79
CA VAL A 381 36.64 11.21 17.82
C VAL A 381 36.01 10.19 18.77
N VAL A 382 36.36 8.90 18.61
CA VAL A 382 35.68 7.78 19.30
C VAL A 382 35.64 7.94 20.83
N HIS A 383 36.70 8.49 21.44
CA HIS A 383 36.79 8.67 22.90
C HIS A 383 35.89 9.79 23.45
N GLU A 384 35.25 10.59 22.59
CA GLU A 384 34.21 11.55 22.98
C GLU A 384 32.84 10.88 23.22
N TYR A 385 32.72 9.57 23.00
CA TYR A 385 31.47 8.83 23.15
C TYR A 385 31.61 7.69 24.14
N ALA A 386 30.62 7.55 25.02
CA ALA A 386 30.51 6.48 26.01
C ALA A 386 29.31 5.58 25.74
N ASP A 387 29.45 4.32 26.15
CA ASP A 387 28.36 3.36 26.11
C ASP A 387 27.27 3.74 27.12
N PHE A 388 26.01 3.45 26.77
CA PHE A 388 24.92 3.55 27.73
C PHE A 388 25.16 2.59 28.90
N PRO A 389 24.90 3.01 30.15
CA PRO A 389 24.93 2.09 31.27
C PRO A 389 23.90 0.97 31.05
N ASN A 390 24.22 -0.26 31.44
CA ASN A 390 23.33 -1.41 31.26
C ASN A 390 22.00 -1.22 31.98
#